data_AF-A0AAU6WP45-F1
#
_entry.id   AF-A0AAU6WP45-F1
#
_cell.length_a   1.000
_cell.length_b   1.000
_cell.length_c   1.000
_cell.angle_alpha   90.00
_cell.angle_beta   90.00
_cell.angle_gamma   90.00
#
_symmetry.space_group_name_H-M   'P 1'
#
loop_
_entity.id
_entity.type
_entity.pdbx_description
1 polymer ?
#
loop_
_entity_poly.entity_id
_entity_poly.type
_entity_poly.pdbx_seq_one_letter_code
_entity_poly.pdbx_strand_id
1 'polypeptide(L)'
;MNFELIFYQYQKMVYNLALQYTQNTEDAEEITQDVFVKVSHKLDGFKNESSLKTWIYRIAVNTSLDFLKHKNSKKDFFWGVQKF
;
A
#
# COMPACT_ATOMS: atom_id res chain seq x y z
N MET A 1 7.36 17.62 -8.81
CA MET A 1 6.29 16.83 -9.48
C MET A 1 4.98 17.13 -8.74
N ASN A 2 3.84 17.37 -9.39
CA ASN A 2 2.60 17.69 -8.66
C ASN A 2 1.97 16.40 -8.12
N PHE A 3 1.89 16.27 -6.79
CA PHE A 3 1.31 15.11 -6.10
C PHE A 3 -0.17 14.91 -6.41
N GLU A 4 -0.98 15.96 -6.53
CA GLU A 4 -2.42 15.84 -6.81
C GLU A 4 -2.67 15.12 -8.13
N LEU A 5 -1.94 15.49 -9.19
CA LEU A 5 -2.05 14.84 -10.49
C LEU A 5 -1.68 13.35 -10.43
N ILE A 6 -0.65 13.03 -9.66
CA ILE A 6 -0.22 11.65 -9.44
C ILE A 6 -1.31 10.87 -8.68
N PHE A 7 -1.85 11.45 -7.62
CA PHE A 7 -2.93 10.84 -6.86
C PHE A 7 -4.12 10.54 -7.77
N TYR A 8 -4.63 11.53 -8.50
CA TYR A 8 -5.77 11.33 -9.40
C TYR A 8 -5.51 10.28 -10.48
N GLN A 9 -4.29 10.26 -11.04
CA GLN A 9 -3.93 9.32 -12.10
C GLN A 9 -3.79 7.87 -11.63
N TYR A 10 -3.29 7.65 -10.41
CA TYR A 10 -2.90 6.30 -9.96
C TYR A 10 -3.77 5.73 -8.83
N GLN A 11 -4.63 6.52 -8.18
CA GLN A 11 -5.41 6.05 -7.02
C GLN A 11 -6.22 4.79 -7.31
N LYS A 12 -6.89 4.72 -8.47
CA LYS A 12 -7.71 3.57 -8.84
C LYS A 12 -6.86 2.31 -9.06
N MET A 13 -5.66 2.47 -9.63
CA MET A 13 -4.73 1.36 -9.82
C MET A 13 -4.23 0.83 -8.47
N VAL A 14 -3.84 1.73 -7.56
CA VAL A 14 -3.35 1.37 -6.23
C VAL A 14 -4.45 0.68 -5.43
N TYR A 15 -5.66 1.26 -5.40
CA TYR A 15 -6.81 0.69 -4.70
C TYR A 15 -7.17 -0.69 -5.22
N ASN A 16 -7.29 -0.87 -6.54
CA ASN A 16 -7.64 -2.16 -7.11
C ASN A 16 -6.57 -3.23 -6.81
N LEU A 17 -5.29 -2.84 -6.79
CA LEU A 17 -4.22 -3.75 -6.44
C LEU A 17 -4.32 -4.15 -4.96
N ALA A 18 -4.45 -3.18 -4.06
CA ALA A 18 -4.61 -3.44 -2.63
C ALA A 18 -5.84 -4.33 -2.33
N LEU A 19 -6.95 -4.11 -3.05
CA LEU A 19 -8.16 -4.91 -2.96
C LEU A 19 -7.93 -6.36 -3.43
N GLN A 20 -7.13 -6.59 -4.47
CA GLN A 20 -6.77 -7.94 -4.90
C GLN A 20 -5.97 -8.71 -3.84
N TYR A 21 -5.10 -8.02 -3.11
CA TYR A 21 -4.31 -8.63 -2.03
C TYR A 21 -5.14 -8.90 -0.77
N THR A 22 -5.99 -7.96 -0.37
CA THR A 22 -6.69 -8.00 0.91
C THR A 22 -8.06 -8.66 0.83
N GLN A 23 -8.72 -8.59 -0.32
CA GLN A 23 -10.13 -8.96 -0.51
C GLN A 23 -11.07 -8.27 0.51
N ASN A 24 -10.66 -7.10 1.00
CA ASN A 24 -11.37 -6.31 1.99
C ASN A 24 -11.28 -4.82 1.60
N THR A 25 -12.42 -4.14 1.55
CA THR A 25 -12.49 -2.75 1.07
C THR A 25 -11.84 -1.77 2.03
N GLU A 26 -12.05 -1.93 3.34
CA GLU A 26 -11.48 -1.05 4.37
C GLU A 26 -9.95 -1.17 4.40
N ASP A 27 -9.43 -2.40 4.39
CA ASP A 27 -7.98 -2.64 4.32
C ASP A 27 -7.37 -2.06 3.03
N ALA A 28 -8.09 -2.18 1.90
CA ALA A 28 -7.64 -1.64 0.62
C ALA A 28 -7.59 -0.11 0.62
N GLU A 29 -8.56 0.56 1.27
CA GLU A 29 -8.55 2.00 1.48
C GLU A 29 -7.38 2.44 2.37
N GLU A 30 -7.14 1.76 3.48
CA GLU A 30 -6.02 2.02 4.39
C GLU A 30 -4.67 1.90 3.67
N ILE A 31 -4.45 0.79 2.95
CA ILE A 31 -3.24 0.58 2.15
C ILE A 31 -3.09 1.67 1.09
N THR A 32 -4.18 2.06 0.43
CA THR A 32 -4.14 3.10 -0.62
C THR A 32 -3.65 4.42 -0.03
N GLN A 33 -4.16 4.82 1.13
CA GLN A 33 -3.72 6.02 1.83
C GLN A 33 -2.23 5.94 2.19
N ASP A 34 -1.79 4.82 2.79
CA ASP A 34 -0.39 4.58 3.15
C ASP A 34 0.56 4.65 1.96
N VAL A 35 0.14 4.11 0.82
CA VAL A 35 0.92 4.18 -0.42
C VAL A 35 1.11 5.64 -0.84
N PHE A 36 0.06 6.46 -0.83
CA PHE A 36 0.18 7.85 -1.24
C PHE A 36 0.94 8.73 -0.26
N VAL A 37 0.89 8.44 1.04
CA VAL A 37 1.80 9.04 2.04
C VAL A 37 3.26 8.68 1.75
N LYS A 38 3.55 7.42 1.41
CA LYS A 38 4.90 7.00 1.01
C LYS A 38 5.35 7.63 -0.30
N VAL A 39 4.44 7.79 -1.26
CA VAL A 39 4.70 8.44 -2.54
C VAL A 39 5.03 9.91 -2.31
N SER A 40 4.23 10.66 -1.54
CA SER A 40 4.48 12.09 -1.30
C SER A 40 5.84 12.33 -0.65
N HIS A 41 6.21 11.52 0.36
CA HIS A 41 7.52 11.64 1.03
C HIS A 41 8.71 11.28 0.14
N LYS A 42 8.53 10.43 -0.88
CA LYS A 42 9.62 9.94 -1.74
C LYS A 42 9.62 10.58 -3.13
N LEU A 43 8.64 11.43 -3.43
CA LEU A 43 8.41 11.96 -4.76
C LEU A 43 9.60 12.78 -5.28
N ASP A 44 10.18 13.60 -4.41
CA ASP A 44 11.33 14.46 -4.75
C ASP A 44 12.61 13.65 -5.03
N GLY A 45 12.68 12.42 -4.51
CA GLY A 45 13.81 11.50 -4.72
C GLY A 45 13.64 10.54 -5.89
N PHE A 46 12.58 10.68 -6.70
CA PHE A 46 12.33 9.80 -7.82
C PHE A 46 13.35 10.02 -8.96
N LYS A 47 14.29 9.07 -9.11
CA LYS A 47 15.43 9.16 -10.05
C LYS A 47 15.12 8.80 -11.50
N ASN A 48 13.85 8.57 -11.85
CA ASN A 48 13.41 8.23 -13.21
C ASN A 48 14.09 6.98 -13.84
N GLU A 49 14.62 6.07 -13.02
CA GLU A 49 15.22 4.79 -13.45
C GLU A 49 14.15 3.75 -13.89
N SER A 50 12.88 4.06 -13.69
CA SER A 50 11.72 3.28 -14.13
C SER A 50 10.55 4.23 -14.39
N SER A 51 9.47 3.77 -15.01
CA SER A 51 8.27 4.63 -15.14
C SER A 51 7.68 4.94 -13.76
N LEU A 52 7.06 6.13 -13.62
CA LEU A 52 6.36 6.52 -12.39
C LEU A 52 5.29 5.48 -12.00
N LYS A 53 4.58 4.93 -13.00
CA LYS A 53 3.60 3.86 -12.81
C LYS A 53 4.25 2.61 -12.18
N THR A 54 5.38 2.16 -12.73
CA THR A 54 6.12 0.98 -12.22
C THR A 54 6.61 1.21 -10.79
N TRP A 55 7.07 2.43 -10.49
CA TRP A 55 7.54 2.78 -9.16
C TRP A 55 6.40 2.79 -8.13
N ILE A 56 5.26 3.41 -8.44
CA ILE A 56 4.07 3.41 -7.57
C ILE A 56 3.51 1.99 -7.40
N TYR A 57 3.46 1.21 -8.48
CA TYR A 57 3.00 -0.18 -8.43
C TYR A 57 3.81 -1.00 -7.42
N ARG A 58 5.14 -0.86 -7.42
CA ARG A 58 6.02 -1.55 -6.47
C ARG A 58 5.82 -1.09 -5.02
N ILE A 59 5.58 0.20 -4.78
CA ILE A 59 5.24 0.70 -3.44
C ILE A 59 3.92 0.08 -2.96
N ALA A 60 2.93 -0.04 -3.84
CA ALA A 60 1.62 -0.62 -3.53
C ALA A 60 1.68 -2.12 -3.25
N VAL A 61 2.42 -2.90 -4.05
CA VAL A 61 2.65 -4.34 -3.78
C VAL A 61 3.31 -4.50 -2.41
N ASN A 62 4.42 -3.81 -2.16
CA ASN A 62 5.16 -3.97 -0.91
C ASN A 62 4.32 -3.56 0.31
N THR A 63 3.58 -2.45 0.20
CA THR A 63 2.71 -1.99 1.29
C THR A 63 1.58 -2.99 1.57
N SER A 64 1.00 -3.60 0.53
CA SER A 64 -0.03 -4.63 0.69
C SER A 64 0.49 -5.88 1.38
N LEU A 65 1.68 -6.36 0.97
CA LEU A 65 2.33 -7.52 1.58
C LEU A 65 2.71 -7.27 3.04
N ASP A 66 3.27 -6.09 3.35
CA ASP A 66 3.61 -5.68 4.71
C ASP A 66 2.34 -5.62 5.58
N PHE A 67 1.25 -5.02 5.08
CA PHE A 67 -0.01 -4.95 5.79
C PHE A 67 -0.55 -6.34 6.17
N LEU A 68 -0.59 -7.27 5.20
CA LEU A 68 -1.05 -8.64 5.43
C LEU A 68 -0.18 -9.39 6.44
N LYS A 69 1.16 -9.19 6.37
CA LYS A 69 2.08 -9.78 7.33
C LYS A 69 1.78 -9.32 8.76
N HIS A 70 1.58 -8.03 8.97
CA HIS A 70 1.26 -7.48 10.29
C HIS A 70 -0.11 -7.94 10.80
N LYS A 71 -1.10 -8.03 9.91
CA LYS A 71 -2.45 -8.51 10.24
C LYS A 71 -2.44 -9.97 10.69
N ASN A 72 -1.68 -10.83 10.00
CA ASN A 72 -1.52 -12.23 10.37
C ASN A 72 -0.73 -12.39 11.68
N SER A 73 0.35 -11.64 11.89
CA SER A 73 1.10 -11.69 13.15
C SER A 73 0.27 -11.26 14.37
N LYS A 74 -0.62 -10.27 14.22
CA LYS A 74 -1.57 -9.92 15.28
C LYS A 74 -2.52 -11.08 15.56
N LYS A 75 -3.10 -11.69 14.52
CA LYS A 75 -3.99 -12.84 14.65
C LYS A 75 -3.30 -13.98 15.42
N ASP A 76 -2.08 -14.37 15.03
CA ASP A 76 -1.31 -15.44 15.68
C ASP A 76 -1.03 -15.15 17.16
N PHE A 77 -0.66 -13.89 17.48
CA PHE A 77 -0.47 -13.46 18.87
C PHE A 77 -1.77 -13.54 19.68
N PHE A 78 -2.89 -13.03 19.17
CA PHE A 78 -4.18 -13.06 19.86
C PHE A 78 -4.66 -14.49 20.14
N TRP A 79 -4.54 -15.41 19.18
CA TRP A 79 -4.86 -16.83 19.39
C TRP A 79 -3.93 -17.50 20.41
N GLY A 80 -2.67 -17.08 20.48
CA GLY A 80 -1.72 -17.55 21.49
C GLY A 80 -2.08 -17.11 22.90
N VAL A 81 -2.52 -15.85 23.08
CA VAL A 81 -2.88 -15.29 24.40
C VAL A 81 -4.15 -15.91 24.98
N GLN A 82 -5.16 -16.25 24.16
CA GLN A 82 -6.39 -16.89 24.64
C GLN A 82 -6.24 -18.36 25.04
N LYS A 83 -5.12 -19.02 24.68
CA LYS A 83 -4.87 -20.43 25.00
C LYS A 83 -4.25 -20.67 26.38
N PHE A 84 -4.15 -19.63 27.21
CA PHE A 84 -3.63 -19.70 28.58
C PHE A 84 -4.65 -19.15 29.57
#